data_AF-A0A661NEU3-F1
#
_entry.id   AF-A0A661NEU3-F1
#
_cell.length_a   1.000
_cell.length_b   1.000
_cell.length_c   1.000
_cell.angle_alpha   90.00
_cell.angle_beta   90.00
_cell.angle_gamma   90.00
#
_symmetry.space_group_name_H-M   'P 1'
#
loop_
_entity.id
_entity.type
_entity.pdbx_description
1 polymer ?
#
loop_
_entity_poly.entity_id
_entity_poly.type
_entity_poly.pdbx_seq_one_letter_code
_entity_poly.pdbx_strand_id
1 'polypeptide(L)'
;MWVTAAVALLSTASASARPKPPAQDLCRPFEAAQLSVHAEWGQPTATNGCFFFSGPYELGRDDHLGPRAVFTRAGDRITARLGSRITFSGVVRGDRVQLRRVSDHEFGSTWTVTEIIDARFVNSATGCTELRGTYRYTECDTARPQSCPGRCTIATPVTFTER
;
A
#
# COMPACT_ATOMS: atom_id res chain seq x y z
N MET A 1 -69.16 32.76 30.91
CA MET A 1 -67.87 32.06 31.09
C MET A 1 -67.40 31.68 29.69
N TRP A 2 -66.41 32.39 29.13
CA TRP A 2 -65.97 32.21 27.74
C TRP A 2 -64.73 31.30 27.72
N VAL A 3 -64.74 30.26 26.89
CA VAL A 3 -63.63 29.31 26.71
C VAL A 3 -63.00 29.58 25.35
N THR A 4 -61.75 30.08 25.35
CA THR A 4 -60.97 30.34 24.14
C THR A 4 -60.16 29.09 23.80
N ALA A 5 -60.45 28.43 22.68
CA ALA A 5 -59.69 27.28 22.19
C ALA A 5 -58.53 27.75 21.31
N ALA A 6 -57.29 27.46 21.72
CA ALA A 6 -56.08 27.74 20.95
C ALA A 6 -55.80 26.58 19.99
N VAL A 7 -55.82 26.86 18.69
CA VAL A 7 -55.43 25.91 17.63
C VAL A 7 -53.92 25.98 17.45
N ALA A 8 -53.21 24.90 17.81
CA ALA A 8 -51.79 24.76 17.56
C ALA A 8 -51.54 24.20 16.15
N LEU A 9 -50.92 25.01 15.28
CA LEU A 9 -50.47 24.59 13.95
C LEU A 9 -49.15 23.81 14.08
N LEU A 10 -49.18 22.53 13.72
CA LEU A 10 -48.02 21.66 13.64
C LEU A 10 -47.29 21.88 12.30
N SER A 11 -46.15 22.57 12.34
CA SER A 11 -45.24 22.70 11.20
C SER A 11 -44.48 21.39 10.98
N THR A 12 -44.76 20.69 9.88
CA THR A 12 -44.03 19.50 9.45
C THR A 12 -42.78 19.91 8.68
N ALA A 13 -41.62 19.80 9.33
CA ALA A 13 -40.32 20.00 8.66
C ALA A 13 -40.08 18.85 7.67
N SER A 14 -40.19 19.12 6.37
CA SER A 14 -39.75 18.21 5.31
C SER A 14 -38.23 18.16 5.29
N ALA A 15 -37.65 17.07 5.80
CA ALA A 15 -36.23 16.79 5.68
C ALA A 15 -35.89 16.57 4.20
N SER A 16 -35.32 17.59 3.56
CA SER A 16 -34.77 17.49 2.21
C SER A 16 -33.61 16.49 2.23
N ALA A 17 -33.83 15.30 1.66
CA ALA A 17 -32.79 14.30 1.51
C ALA A 17 -31.69 14.88 0.62
N ARG A 18 -30.53 15.17 1.20
CA ARG A 18 -29.36 15.57 0.41
C ARG A 18 -29.06 14.46 -0.61
N PRO A 19 -28.82 14.80 -1.89
CA PRO A 19 -28.38 13.82 -2.86
C PRO A 19 -27.17 13.08 -2.30
N LYS A 20 -27.24 11.75 -2.23
CA LYS A 20 -26.07 10.92 -1.95
C LYS A 20 -25.00 11.34 -2.96
N PRO A 21 -23.79 11.77 -2.53
CA PRO A 21 -22.73 12.08 -3.47
C PRO A 21 -22.60 10.93 -4.46
N PRO A 22 -22.44 11.21 -5.77
CA PRO A 22 -22.25 10.14 -6.74
C PRO A 22 -21.17 9.21 -6.20
N ALA A 23 -21.42 7.90 -6.24
CA ALA A 23 -20.42 6.92 -5.88
C ALA A 23 -19.18 7.26 -6.70
N GLN A 24 -18.15 7.79 -6.03
CA GLN A 24 -16.92 8.16 -6.70
C GLN A 24 -16.46 6.91 -7.43
N ASP A 25 -16.29 7.01 -8.76
CA ASP A 25 -15.82 5.91 -9.57
C ASP A 25 -14.56 5.35 -8.91
N LEU A 26 -14.73 4.19 -8.27
CA LEU A 26 -13.67 3.53 -7.53
C LEU A 26 -12.59 3.24 -8.55
N CYS A 27 -11.39 3.71 -8.24
CA CYS A 27 -10.29 3.70 -9.17
C CYS A 27 -10.07 2.28 -9.71
N ARG A 28 -10.36 2.04 -10.99
CA ARG A 28 -10.22 0.71 -11.57
C ARG A 28 -8.76 0.45 -11.89
N PRO A 29 -8.18 -0.69 -11.47
CA PRO A 29 -6.79 -1.00 -11.79
C PRO A 29 -6.56 -1.03 -13.30
N PHE A 30 -5.33 -0.70 -13.73
CA PHE A 30 -4.95 -0.77 -15.14
C PHE A 30 -5.24 -2.15 -15.76
N GLU A 31 -5.76 -2.14 -17.00
CA GLU A 31 -6.03 -3.36 -17.77
C GLU A 31 -4.83 -3.81 -18.61
N ALA A 32 -3.82 -2.94 -18.77
CA ALA A 32 -2.60 -3.29 -19.48
C ALA A 32 -1.93 -4.52 -18.85
N ALA A 33 -1.41 -5.43 -19.68
CA ALA A 33 -0.65 -6.58 -19.20
C ALA A 33 0.59 -6.15 -18.42
N GLN A 34 1.17 -5.00 -18.78
CA GLN A 34 2.35 -4.43 -18.16
C GLN A 34 2.24 -2.91 -18.02
N LEU A 35 2.71 -2.36 -16.89
CA LEU A 35 2.79 -0.94 -16.61
C LEU A 35 4.19 -0.60 -16.09
N SER A 36 4.86 0.37 -16.72
CA SER A 36 6.14 0.90 -16.23
C SER A 36 5.86 2.09 -15.32
N VAL A 37 6.45 2.09 -14.14
CA VAL A 37 6.23 3.13 -13.13
C VAL A 37 7.53 3.60 -12.49
N HIS A 38 7.51 4.82 -12.00
CA HIS A 38 8.52 5.38 -11.12
C HIS A 38 8.09 5.20 -9.66
N ALA A 39 9.00 4.75 -8.82
CA ALA A 39 8.78 4.59 -7.37
C ALA A 39 9.40 5.77 -6.63
N GLU A 40 8.58 6.47 -5.85
CA GLU A 40 8.98 7.54 -4.94
C GLU A 40 8.79 7.06 -3.51
N TRP A 41 9.86 7.16 -2.72
CA TRP A 41 9.92 6.64 -1.37
C TRP A 41 9.86 7.77 -0.36
N GLY A 42 9.05 7.58 0.67
CA GLY A 42 8.97 8.50 1.80
C GLY A 42 10.12 8.30 2.79
N GLN A 43 10.06 9.05 3.89
CA GLN A 43 10.97 8.89 5.01
C GLN A 43 10.67 7.57 5.76
N PRO A 44 11.66 6.69 5.96
CA PRO A 44 11.47 5.44 6.67
C PRO A 44 11.38 5.67 8.18
N THR A 45 10.63 4.81 8.85
CA THR A 45 10.72 4.58 10.29
C THR A 45 11.29 3.19 10.53
N ALA A 46 12.19 3.08 11.50
CA ALA A 46 12.90 1.84 11.80
C ALA A 46 12.95 1.58 13.31
N THR A 47 12.83 0.33 13.71
CA THR A 47 13.21 -0.10 15.06
C THR A 47 14.73 -0.33 15.14
N ASN A 48 15.26 -0.38 16.36
CA ASN A 48 16.69 -0.62 16.57
C ASN A 48 17.07 -2.07 16.23
N GLY A 49 18.28 -2.26 15.70
CA GLY A 49 18.90 -3.59 15.53
C GLY A 49 18.64 -4.25 14.17
N CYS A 50 18.48 -3.47 13.11
CA CYS A 50 18.42 -3.98 11.73
C CYS A 50 19.79 -4.45 11.25
N PHE A 51 19.90 -5.74 10.95
CA PHE A 51 21.13 -6.35 10.48
C PHE A 51 21.30 -6.19 8.96
N PHE A 52 20.19 -6.31 8.23
CA PHE A 52 20.04 -6.12 6.79
C PHE A 52 18.93 -5.09 6.52
N PHE A 53 18.89 -4.51 5.32
CA PHE A 53 17.74 -3.73 4.89
C PHE A 53 17.69 -3.62 3.37
N SER A 54 16.59 -4.07 2.79
CA SER A 54 16.19 -3.71 1.44
C SER A 54 15.29 -2.47 1.47
N GLY A 55 15.67 -1.44 0.73
CA GLY A 55 14.97 -0.15 0.80
C GLY A 55 15.41 0.84 -0.26
N PRO A 56 14.93 2.08 -0.19
CA PRO A 56 15.34 3.14 -1.11
C PRO A 56 16.87 3.26 -1.15
N TYR A 57 17.44 3.59 -2.30
CA TYR A 57 18.89 3.54 -2.53
C TYR A 57 19.72 4.29 -1.46
N GLU A 58 19.20 5.40 -0.95
CA GLU A 58 19.87 6.28 0.01
C GLU A 58 19.83 5.72 1.46
N LEU A 59 18.98 4.73 1.70
CA LEU A 59 18.62 4.23 3.01
C LEU A 59 18.86 2.71 3.15
N GLY A 60 18.82 1.99 2.03
CA GLY A 60 19.12 0.56 1.89
C GLY A 60 20.60 0.28 2.12
N ARG A 61 20.90 -0.86 2.76
CA ARG A 61 22.28 -1.25 3.05
C ARG A 61 22.86 -2.23 2.04
N ASP A 62 22.01 -3.10 1.50
CA ASP A 62 22.45 -4.26 0.73
C ASP A 62 21.65 -4.44 -0.57
N ASP A 63 20.32 -4.54 -0.48
CA ASP A 63 19.43 -4.65 -1.65
C ASP A 63 18.70 -3.32 -1.88
N HIS A 64 19.12 -2.59 -2.90
CA HIS A 64 18.55 -1.27 -3.17
C HIS A 64 17.30 -1.39 -4.04
N LEU A 65 16.16 -1.02 -3.47
CA LEU A 65 14.91 -0.83 -4.21
C LEU A 65 15.05 0.43 -5.07
N GLY A 66 15.26 0.21 -6.36
CA GLY A 66 15.43 1.29 -7.32
C GLY A 66 14.15 2.10 -7.52
N PRO A 67 14.26 3.30 -8.14
CA PRO A 67 13.13 4.20 -8.37
C PRO A 67 12.30 3.81 -9.60
N ARG A 68 12.51 2.61 -10.17
CA ARG A 68 11.79 2.13 -11.36
C ARG A 68 11.22 0.76 -11.06
N ALA A 69 9.94 0.60 -11.34
CA ALA A 69 9.27 -0.69 -11.26
C ALA A 69 8.53 -1.00 -12.57
N VAL A 70 8.40 -2.29 -12.84
CA VAL A 70 7.51 -2.80 -13.88
C VAL A 70 6.47 -3.67 -13.21
N PHE A 71 5.20 -3.28 -13.32
CA PHE A 71 4.08 -4.09 -12.88
C PHE A 71 3.59 -4.95 -14.02
N THR A 72 3.33 -6.22 -13.74
CA THR A 72 2.72 -7.16 -14.70
C THR A 72 1.51 -7.79 -14.04
N ARG A 73 0.36 -7.71 -14.70
CA ARG A 73 -0.92 -8.15 -14.14
C ARG A 73 -1.56 -9.22 -15.02
N ALA A 74 -2.10 -10.25 -14.38
CA ALA A 74 -2.90 -11.30 -15.01
C ALA A 74 -4.09 -11.63 -14.09
N GLY A 75 -5.27 -11.07 -14.40
CA GLY A 75 -6.46 -11.21 -13.57
C GLY A 75 -6.30 -10.52 -12.20
N ASP A 76 -6.39 -11.30 -11.12
CA ASP A 76 -6.18 -10.85 -9.75
C ASP A 76 -4.71 -10.91 -9.31
N ARG A 77 -3.83 -11.52 -10.11
CA ARG A 77 -2.40 -11.62 -9.82
C ARG A 77 -1.64 -10.43 -10.35
N ILE A 78 -0.68 -9.96 -9.56
CA ILE A 78 0.23 -8.88 -9.91
C ILE A 78 1.64 -9.22 -9.47
N THR A 79 2.60 -8.90 -10.30
CA THR A 79 4.02 -8.91 -9.97
C THR A 79 4.58 -7.51 -10.12
N ALA A 80 5.57 -7.19 -9.29
CA ALA A 80 6.28 -5.93 -9.34
C ALA A 80 7.77 -6.18 -9.36
N ARG A 81 8.42 -5.87 -10.49
CA ARG A 81 9.87 -5.97 -10.62
C ARG A 81 10.50 -4.61 -10.39
N LEU A 82 11.22 -4.45 -9.29
CA LEU A 82 11.96 -3.25 -8.95
C LEU A 82 13.44 -3.46 -9.31
N GLY A 83 13.94 -2.66 -10.25
CA GLY A 83 15.27 -2.91 -10.84
C GLY A 83 15.36 -4.24 -11.60
N SER A 84 16.55 -4.86 -11.60
CA SER A 84 16.81 -6.10 -12.37
C SER A 84 16.68 -7.38 -11.55
N ARG A 85 16.69 -7.31 -10.22
CA ARG A 85 16.80 -8.48 -9.33
C ARG A 85 15.64 -8.65 -8.35
N ILE A 86 14.93 -7.58 -8.03
CA ILE A 86 13.90 -7.62 -6.98
C ILE A 86 12.53 -7.83 -7.62
N THR A 87 11.86 -8.90 -7.23
CA THR A 87 10.50 -9.20 -7.68
C THR A 87 9.61 -9.44 -6.48
N PHE A 88 8.52 -8.67 -6.42
CA PHE A 88 7.41 -8.93 -5.52
C PHE A 88 6.29 -9.63 -6.29
N SER A 89 5.54 -10.47 -5.61
CA SER A 89 4.34 -11.13 -6.13
C SER A 89 3.17 -10.89 -5.20
N GLY A 90 1.96 -10.80 -5.75
CA GLY A 90 0.82 -10.36 -4.96
C GLY A 90 -0.52 -10.50 -5.64
N VAL A 91 -1.51 -9.82 -5.04
CA VAL A 91 -2.89 -9.82 -5.51
C VAL A 91 -3.47 -8.40 -5.56
N VAL A 92 -4.39 -8.20 -6.50
CA VAL A 92 -5.23 -7.01 -6.62
C VAL A 92 -6.66 -7.37 -6.23
N ARG A 93 -7.27 -6.62 -5.30
CA ARG A 93 -8.66 -6.79 -4.86
C ARG A 93 -9.36 -5.44 -4.79
N GLY A 94 -10.16 -5.12 -5.81
CA GLY A 94 -10.75 -3.79 -5.95
C GLY A 94 -9.66 -2.76 -6.21
N ASP A 95 -9.59 -1.73 -5.37
CA ASP A 95 -8.56 -0.68 -5.39
C ASP A 95 -7.26 -1.10 -4.68
N ARG A 96 -7.27 -2.20 -3.92
CA ARG A 96 -6.12 -2.61 -3.10
C ARG A 96 -5.15 -3.51 -3.84
N VAL A 97 -3.87 -3.30 -3.56
CA VAL A 97 -2.75 -4.11 -4.02
C VAL A 97 -1.94 -4.54 -2.81
N GLN A 98 -1.72 -5.84 -2.66
CA GLN A 98 -0.79 -6.36 -1.68
C GLN A 98 0.27 -7.19 -2.40
N LEU A 99 1.51 -6.71 -2.34
CA LEU A 99 2.69 -7.38 -2.89
C LEU A 99 3.55 -7.89 -1.76
N ARG A 100 4.19 -9.05 -1.95
CA ARG A 100 5.09 -9.68 -0.99
C ARG A 100 6.35 -10.18 -1.68
N ARG A 101 7.48 -10.05 -1.00
CA ARG A 101 8.74 -10.74 -1.30
C ARG A 101 9.24 -11.42 -0.03
N VAL A 102 9.88 -12.58 -0.20
CA VAL A 102 10.64 -13.26 0.84
C VAL A 102 12.01 -13.55 0.27
N SER A 103 13.05 -13.31 1.05
CA SER A 103 14.43 -13.63 0.69
C SER A 103 15.19 -14.07 1.92
N ASP A 104 16.25 -14.84 1.71
CA ASP A 104 17.15 -15.29 2.77
C ASP A 104 18.53 -14.66 2.59
N HIS A 105 19.17 -14.31 3.71
CA HIS A 105 20.48 -13.68 3.76
C HIS A 105 21.35 -14.32 4.83
N GLU A 106 22.65 -14.46 4.55
CA GLU A 106 23.62 -15.04 5.49
C GLU A 106 24.36 -13.94 6.26
N PHE A 107 24.16 -13.89 7.58
CA PHE A 107 24.86 -12.99 8.49
C PHE A 107 25.06 -13.63 9.86
N GLY A 108 26.10 -14.45 10.01
CA GLY A 108 26.36 -15.27 11.20
C GLY A 108 25.36 -16.43 11.42
N SER A 109 24.13 -16.27 10.94
CA SER A 109 23.08 -17.28 10.73
C SER A 109 22.28 -16.92 9.46
N THR A 110 21.36 -17.81 9.05
CA THR A 110 20.41 -17.52 7.97
C THR A 110 19.25 -16.67 8.50
N TRP A 111 19.06 -15.49 7.91
CA TRP A 111 17.97 -14.58 8.20
C TRP A 111 16.98 -14.54 7.04
N THR A 112 15.72 -14.80 7.33
CA THR A 112 14.62 -14.61 6.38
C THR A 112 14.09 -13.18 6.51
N VAL A 113 14.09 -12.48 5.39
CA VAL A 113 13.48 -11.18 5.21
C VAL A 113 12.09 -11.37 4.60
N THR A 114 11.09 -10.71 5.18
CA THR A 114 9.76 -10.56 4.55
C THR A 114 9.50 -9.10 4.27
N GLU A 115 9.17 -8.80 3.02
CA GLU A 115 8.83 -7.47 2.57
C GLU A 115 7.40 -7.44 2.04
N ILE A 116 6.66 -6.40 2.38
CA ILE A 116 5.25 -6.22 2.00
C ILE A 116 5.06 -4.80 1.48
N ILE A 117 4.38 -4.66 0.34
CA ILE A 117 3.83 -3.38 -0.12
C ILE A 117 2.31 -3.51 -0.05
N ASP A 118 1.68 -2.77 0.86
CA ASP A 118 0.22 -2.62 0.94
C ASP A 118 -0.13 -1.23 0.38
N ALA A 119 -0.75 -1.22 -0.79
CA ALA A 119 -1.02 -0.02 -1.56
C ALA A 119 -2.45 0.00 -2.10
N ARG A 120 -2.86 1.17 -2.58
CA ARG A 120 -4.13 1.36 -3.28
C ARG A 120 -3.97 2.19 -4.54
N PHE A 121 -4.75 1.86 -5.55
CA PHE A 121 -4.92 2.72 -6.71
C PHE A 121 -5.62 4.01 -6.29
N VAL A 122 -5.04 5.14 -6.66
CA VAL A 122 -5.59 6.47 -6.43
C VAL A 122 -5.82 7.18 -7.77
N ASN A 123 -6.87 7.99 -7.83
CA ASN A 123 -7.15 8.81 -9.00
C ASN A 123 -6.01 9.84 -9.17
N SER A 124 -5.44 9.88 -10.35
CA SER A 124 -4.46 10.88 -10.79
C SER A 124 -5.00 11.63 -12.01
N ALA A 125 -4.29 12.67 -12.45
CA ALA A 125 -4.66 13.43 -13.65
C ALA A 125 -4.69 12.57 -14.93
N THR A 126 -3.92 11.47 -14.96
CA THR A 126 -3.84 10.53 -16.08
C THR A 126 -4.70 9.28 -15.88
N GLY A 127 -5.54 9.26 -14.83
CA GLY A 127 -6.42 8.13 -14.49
C GLY A 127 -5.91 7.32 -13.30
N CYS A 128 -6.22 6.02 -13.30
CA CYS A 128 -6.01 5.11 -12.17
C CYS A 128 -4.67 4.37 -12.20
N THR A 129 -3.60 5.08 -12.52
CA THR A 129 -2.28 4.49 -12.71
C THR A 129 -1.31 4.78 -11.55
N GLU A 130 -1.73 5.59 -10.59
CA GLU A 130 -0.96 5.87 -9.38
C GLU A 130 -1.31 4.88 -8.25
N LEU A 131 -0.28 4.31 -7.61
CA LEU A 131 -0.39 3.44 -6.44
C LEU A 131 0.26 4.11 -5.24
N ARG A 132 -0.52 4.33 -4.17
CA ARG A 132 -0.01 4.87 -2.90
C ARG A 132 -0.14 3.85 -1.80
N GLY A 133 0.91 3.66 -1.02
CA GLY A 133 0.94 2.62 0.00
C GLY A 133 2.03 2.77 1.02
N THR A 134 2.24 1.67 1.74
CA THR A 134 3.31 1.51 2.71
C THR A 134 4.09 0.25 2.37
N TYR A 135 5.40 0.41 2.26
CA TYR A 135 6.35 -0.69 2.28
C TYR A 135 6.70 -1.05 3.72
N ARG A 136 6.80 -2.34 4.01
CA ARG A 136 7.22 -2.89 5.30
C ARG A 136 8.26 -3.96 5.09
N TYR A 137 9.23 -3.99 5.97
CA TYR A 137 10.32 -4.94 6.02
C TYR A 137 10.39 -5.53 7.43
N THR A 138 10.59 -6.85 7.53
CA THR A 138 10.78 -7.57 8.79
C THR A 138 11.84 -8.65 8.64
N GLU A 139 12.68 -8.81 9.65
CA GLU A 139 13.71 -9.87 9.70
C GLU A 139 13.29 -11.01 10.62
N CYS A 140 13.75 -12.21 10.31
CA CYS A 140 13.51 -13.42 11.10
C CYS A 140 14.78 -14.25 11.13
N ASP A 141 15.38 -14.48 12.31
CA ASP A 141 16.48 -15.45 12.46
C ASP A 141 15.90 -16.86 12.37
N THR A 142 16.21 -17.59 11.30
CA THR A 142 15.66 -18.92 11.08
C THR A 142 16.15 -19.94 12.12
N ALA A 143 17.30 -19.68 12.75
CA ALA A 143 17.82 -20.49 13.85
C ALA A 143 17.07 -20.22 15.17
N ARG A 144 16.27 -19.14 15.24
CA ARG A 144 15.52 -18.71 16.44
C ARG A 144 14.10 -18.28 16.06
N PRO A 145 13.26 -19.17 15.51
CA PRO A 145 11.94 -18.83 14.98
C PRO A 145 10.99 -18.24 16.02
N GLN A 146 11.15 -18.56 17.30
CA GLN A 146 10.40 -17.97 18.41
C GLN A 146 10.66 -16.46 18.60
N SER A 147 11.73 -15.94 18.01
CA SER A 147 12.06 -14.52 18.00
C SER A 147 11.56 -13.79 16.74
N CYS A 148 10.65 -14.41 15.98
CA CYS A 148 10.10 -13.86 14.75
C CYS A 148 8.72 -13.18 14.98
N PRO A 149 8.49 -11.96 14.45
CA PRO A 149 9.46 -11.12 13.77
C PRO A 149 10.56 -10.66 14.73
N GLY A 150 11.78 -10.55 14.20
CA GLY A 150 12.97 -10.08 14.89
C GLY A 150 12.82 -8.65 15.40
N ARG A 151 13.90 -8.11 15.99
CA ARG A 151 13.88 -6.76 16.55
C ARG A 151 13.80 -5.66 15.51
N CYS A 152 14.12 -5.97 14.25
CA CYS A 152 14.08 -5.04 13.15
C CYS A 152 12.75 -5.10 12.39
N THR A 153 12.10 -3.94 12.33
CA THR A 153 11.03 -3.65 11.40
C THR A 153 11.29 -2.28 10.79
N ILE A 154 11.06 -2.14 9.49
CA ILE A 154 11.15 -0.86 8.79
C ILE A 154 9.85 -0.63 8.03
N ALA A 155 9.35 0.60 8.06
CA ALA A 155 8.20 1.03 7.29
C ALA A 155 8.50 2.32 6.55
N THR A 156 8.08 2.43 5.29
CA THR A 156 8.16 3.70 4.55
C THR A 156 6.95 3.89 3.65
N PRO A 157 6.40 5.11 3.52
CA PRO A 157 5.47 5.42 2.46
C PRO A 157 6.08 5.15 1.09
N VAL A 158 5.27 4.69 0.14
CA VAL A 158 5.71 4.51 -1.25
C VAL A 158 4.60 4.95 -2.20
N THR A 159 4.99 5.67 -3.24
CA THR A 159 4.13 6.07 -4.34
C THR A 159 4.72 5.53 -5.64
N PHE A 160 3.89 4.90 -6.47
CA PHE A 160 4.26 4.51 -7.82
C PHE A 160 3.45 5.32 -8.83
N THR A 161 4.12 6.01 -9.75
CA THR A 161 3.50 6.84 -10.79
C THR A 161 3.92 6.36 -12.17
N GLU A 162 2.98 6.31 -13.11
CA GLU A 162 3.30 6.14 -14.53
C GLU A 162 4.11 7.36 -15.02
N ARG A 163 5.22 7.11 -15.70
CA ARG A 163 6.08 8.15 -16.29
C ARG A 163 6.39 7.82 -17.74
#